data_AF-A0A4R4WCY6-F1
#
_entry.id   AF-A0A4R4WCY6-F1
#
_cell.length_a   1.000
_cell.length_b   1.000
_cell.length_c   1.000
_cell.angle_alpha   90.00
_cell.angle_beta   90.00
_cell.angle_gamma   90.00
#
_symmetry.space_group_name_H-M   'P 1'
#
loop_
_entity.id
_entity.type
_entity.pdbx_description
1 polymer ?
#
loop_
_entity_poly.entity_id
_entity_poly.type
_entity_poly.pdbx_seq_one_letter_code
_entity_poly.pdbx_strand_id
1 'polypeptide(L)'
;MTDTDIEITADLVRDLLQEQHPDLAGLAIREVAGGWGNQMWRLGDELAVRMQRMDSTPELQLKERRWLPVLAPRLPLPVPTPVRFGEPSERFPKHWTVMTWV
;
A
#
# COMPACT_ATOMS: atom_id res chain seq x y z
N MET A 1 -19.80 -14.68 3.29
CA MET A 1 -19.14 -13.64 4.10
C MET A 1 -19.06 -12.42 3.21
N THR A 2 -19.69 -11.33 3.59
CA THR A 2 -19.83 -10.11 2.78
C THR A 2 -18.45 -9.56 2.45
N ASP A 3 -17.99 -9.86 1.24
CA ASP A 3 -16.91 -9.13 0.59
C ASP A 3 -17.48 -7.76 0.28
N THR A 4 -17.37 -6.84 1.23
CA THR A 4 -17.67 -5.45 0.97
C THR A 4 -16.61 -5.00 -0.01
N ASP A 5 -16.99 -4.84 -1.27
CA ASP A 5 -16.15 -4.25 -2.32
C ASP A 5 -15.97 -2.77 -1.94
N ILE A 6 -15.06 -2.52 -0.98
CA ILE A 6 -14.71 -1.17 -0.54
C ILE A 6 -14.05 -0.52 -1.73
N GLU A 7 -14.72 0.49 -2.28
CA GLU A 7 -14.13 1.32 -3.30
C GLU A 7 -12.94 2.06 -2.69
N ILE A 8 -11.73 1.70 -3.15
CA ILE A 8 -10.51 2.36 -2.72
C ILE A 8 -10.39 3.62 -3.58
N THR A 9 -10.58 4.79 -2.98
CA THR A 9 -10.47 6.10 -3.66
C THR A 9 -9.20 6.83 -3.23
N ALA A 10 -8.83 7.88 -3.97
CA ALA A 10 -7.70 8.74 -3.61
C ALA A 10 -7.89 9.40 -2.24
N ASP A 11 -9.12 9.80 -1.93
CA ASP A 11 -9.47 10.44 -0.65
C ASP A 11 -9.36 9.45 0.51
N LEU A 12 -9.80 8.19 0.33
CA LEU A 12 -9.59 7.15 1.33
C LEU A 12 -8.09 6.96 1.62
N VAL A 13 -7.26 6.88 0.58
CA VAL A 13 -5.80 6.74 0.75
C VAL A 13 -5.22 7.95 1.49
N ARG A 14 -5.68 9.16 1.16
CA ARG A 14 -5.25 10.39 1.85
C ARG A 14 -5.63 10.38 3.32
N ASP A 15 -6.85 9.98 3.66
CA ASP A 15 -7.33 9.93 5.04
C ASP A 15 -6.55 8.91 5.87
N LEU A 16 -6.26 7.73 5.30
CA LEU A 16 -5.44 6.71 5.95
C LEU A 16 -3.99 7.19 6.17
N LEU A 17 -3.41 7.90 5.19
CA LEU A 17 -2.11 8.54 5.37
C LEU A 17 -2.18 9.61 6.45
N GLN A 18 -3.21 10.46 6.47
CA GLN A 18 -3.35 11.51 7.47
C GLN A 18 -3.48 10.95 8.90
N GLU A 19 -4.13 9.80 9.05
CA GLU A 19 -4.33 9.11 10.31
C GLU A 19 -3.03 8.46 10.83
N GLN A 20 -2.28 7.79 9.95
CA GLN A 20 -1.18 6.90 10.38
C GLN A 20 0.22 7.38 10.00
N HIS A 21 0.36 8.14 8.91
CA HIS A 21 1.62 8.65 8.35
C HIS A 21 1.46 10.11 7.87
N PRO A 22 1.14 11.06 8.77
CA PRO A 22 0.77 12.43 8.40
C PRO A 22 1.89 13.18 7.67
N ASP A 23 3.15 12.75 7.81
CA ASP A 23 4.29 13.26 7.05
C ASP A 23 4.16 13.04 5.54
N LEU A 24 3.37 12.04 5.12
CA LEU A 24 3.16 11.67 3.73
C LEU A 24 1.82 12.16 3.15
N ALA A 25 0.87 12.56 4.00
CA ALA A 25 -0.50 12.90 3.58
C ALA A 25 -0.60 14.14 2.68
N GLY A 26 0.43 15.01 2.71
CA GLY A 26 0.53 16.18 1.84
C GLY A 26 0.99 15.88 0.41
N LEU A 27 1.46 14.67 0.12
CA LEU A 27 1.96 14.30 -1.21
C LEU A 27 0.82 14.10 -2.21
N ALA A 28 1.12 14.29 -3.50
CA ALA A 28 0.16 14.07 -4.58
C ALA A 28 -0.19 12.58 -4.70
N ILE A 29 -1.48 12.25 -4.76
CA ILE A 29 -1.97 10.88 -4.88
C ILE A 29 -2.58 10.70 -6.27
N ARG A 30 -2.14 9.68 -7.01
CA ARG A 30 -2.65 9.35 -8.35
C ARG A 30 -2.89 7.86 -8.48
N GLU A 31 -4.03 7.48 -9.03
CA GLU A 31 -4.33 6.07 -9.27
C GLU A 31 -3.35 5.49 -10.30
N VAL A 32 -2.89 4.26 -10.05
CA VAL A 32 -2.21 3.44 -11.05
C VAL A 32 -3.24 2.43 -11.55
N ALA A 33 -3.67 2.58 -12.80
CA ALA A 33 -4.66 1.70 -13.39
C ALA A 33 -4.17 0.25 -13.45
N GLY A 34 -5.03 -0.68 -13.02
CA GLY A 34 -4.74 -2.11 -13.01
C GLY A 34 -4.31 -2.63 -11.63
N GLY A 35 -4.00 -3.92 -11.59
CA GLY A 35 -3.77 -4.65 -10.34
C GLY A 35 -4.95 -5.55 -10.00
N TRP A 36 -4.70 -6.85 -10.00
CA TRP A 36 -5.71 -7.85 -9.68
C TRP A 36 -5.87 -7.95 -8.15
N GLY A 37 -4.81 -8.35 -7.43
CA GLY A 37 -4.87 -8.53 -5.97
C GLY A 37 -4.85 -7.24 -5.14
N ASN A 38 -4.17 -6.20 -5.63
CA ASN A 38 -3.97 -4.93 -4.92
C ASN A 38 -4.28 -3.76 -5.83
N GLN A 39 -4.91 -2.71 -5.29
CA GLN A 39 -5.02 -1.41 -5.93
C GLN A 39 -3.78 -0.59 -5.58
N MET A 40 -3.13 0.02 -6.57
CA MET A 40 -1.90 0.80 -6.37
C MET A 40 -2.15 2.29 -6.60
N TRP A 41 -1.53 3.12 -5.77
CA TRP A 41 -1.59 4.58 -5.85
C TRP A 41 -0.19 5.15 -5.87
N ARG A 42 0.15 5.97 -6.87
CA ARG A 42 1.36 6.80 -6.84
C ARG A 42 1.23 7.83 -5.73
N LEU A 43 2.27 7.97 -4.91
CA LEU A 43 2.36 8.91 -3.81
C LEU A 43 3.60 9.78 -3.99
N GLY A 44 3.39 11.04 -4.36
CA GLY A 44 4.48 11.89 -4.85
C GLY A 44 5.12 11.28 -6.10
N ASP A 45 6.45 11.39 -6.19
CA ASP A 45 7.23 10.91 -7.34
C ASP A 45 7.98 9.61 -7.06
N GLU A 46 8.29 9.34 -5.80
CA GLU A 46 9.18 8.25 -5.38
C GLU A 46 8.48 7.10 -4.64
N LEU A 47 7.20 7.25 -4.29
CA LEU A 47 6.48 6.27 -3.47
C LEU A 47 5.22 5.77 -4.15
N ALA A 48 4.72 4.65 -3.65
CA ALA A 48 3.41 4.14 -3.96
C ALA A 48 2.73 3.50 -2.75
N VAL A 49 1.41 3.61 -2.67
CA VAL A 49 0.57 2.97 -1.67
C VAL A 49 -0.08 1.74 -2.31
N ARG A 50 0.20 0.57 -1.74
CA ARG A 50 -0.37 -0.72 -2.12
C ARG A 50 -1.50 -1.06 -1.16
N MET A 51 -2.72 -1.04 -1.68
CA MET A 51 -3.96 -1.30 -0.95
C MET A 51 -4.48 -2.69 -1.28
N GLN A 52 -4.69 -3.54 -0.28
CA GLN A 52 -5.19 -4.90 -0.48
C GLN A 52 -6.64 -4.89 -0.98
N ARG A 53 -6.90 -5.43 -2.18
CA ARG A 53 -8.25 -5.44 -2.79
C ARG A 53 -8.95 -6.78 -2.57
N MET A 54 -8.44 -7.85 -3.16
CA MET A 54 -9.16 -9.14 -3.21
C MET A 54 -8.78 -10.14 -2.13
N ASP A 55 -7.54 -10.10 -1.65
CA ASP A 55 -7.09 -11.10 -0.68
C ASP A 55 -7.88 -10.95 0.63
N SER A 56 -8.34 -12.07 1.19
CA SER A 56 -9.12 -12.12 2.43
C SER A 56 -8.25 -12.26 3.69
N THR A 57 -6.97 -12.61 3.53
CA THR A 57 -6.01 -12.77 4.63
C THR A 57 -4.81 -11.84 4.44
N PRO A 58 -4.16 -11.39 5.53
CA PRO A 58 -3.02 -10.48 5.44
C PRO A 58 -1.69 -11.19 5.11
N GLU A 59 -1.68 -12.52 4.96
CA GLU A 59 -0.45 -13.32 4.94
C GLU A 59 0.52 -12.92 3.82
N LEU A 60 0.01 -12.68 2.61
CA LEU A 60 0.85 -12.26 1.48
C LEU A 60 1.46 -10.88 1.72
N GLN A 61 0.68 -9.94 2.25
CA GLN A 61 1.16 -8.60 2.58
C GLN A 61 2.24 -8.67 3.68
N LEU A 62 2.00 -9.45 4.74
CA LEU A 62 2.97 -9.63 5.83
C LEU A 62 4.26 -10.31 5.34
N LYS A 63 4.15 -11.25 4.39
CA LYS A 63 5.31 -11.88 3.74
C LYS A 63 6.13 -10.86 2.95
N GLU A 64 5.49 -10.00 2.15
CA GLU A 64 6.15 -8.92 1.43
C GLU A 64 6.87 -7.97 2.41
N ARG A 65 6.16 -7.50 3.45
CA ARG A 65 6.72 -6.60 4.49
C ARG A 65 7.96 -7.19 5.18
N ARG A 66 7.95 -8.50 5.45
CA ARG A 66 9.06 -9.19 6.12
C ARG A 66 10.26 -9.38 5.22
N TRP A 67 10.06 -9.80 3.97
CA TRP A 67 11.14 -10.31 3.14
C TRP A 67 11.71 -9.29 2.16
N LEU A 68 10.92 -8.35 1.64
CA LEU A 68 11.41 -7.36 0.68
C LEU A 68 12.58 -6.52 1.23
N PRO A 69 12.57 -6.02 2.48
CA PRO A 69 13.72 -5.29 3.02
C PRO A 69 15.01 -6.11 3.09
N VAL A 70 14.90 -7.43 3.24
CA VAL A 70 16.04 -8.36 3.31
C VAL A 70 16.54 -8.74 1.91
N LEU A 71 15.62 -8.89 0.96
CA LEU A 71 15.93 -9.34 -0.40
C LEU A 71 16.37 -8.18 -1.29
N ALA A 72 15.74 -7.01 -1.20
CA ALA A 72 15.98 -5.88 -2.10
C ALA A 72 17.47 -5.49 -2.24
N PRO A 73 18.27 -5.39 -1.16
CA PRO A 73 19.69 -5.05 -1.29
C PRO A 73 20.56 -6.13 -1.95
N ARG A 74 20.02 -7.34 -2.14
CA ARG A 74 20.72 -8.51 -2.68
C ARG A 74 20.33 -8.83 -4.12
N LEU A 75 19.37 -8.10 -4.68
CA LEU A 75 18.90 -8.30 -6.04
C LEU A 75 19.67 -7.40 -7.02
N PRO A 76 19.94 -7.87 -8.24
CA PRO A 76 20.70 -7.11 -9.23
C PRO A 76 19.92 -5.93 -9.85
N LEU A 77 18.60 -5.88 -9.62
CA LEU A 77 17.71 -4.84 -10.11
C LEU A 77 16.92 -4.25 -8.93
N PRO A 78 16.58 -2.95 -8.98
CA PRO A 78 15.75 -2.32 -7.97
C PRO A 78 14.37 -2.98 -7.92
N VAL A 79 13.87 -3.19 -6.71
CA VAL A 79 12.52 -3.72 -6.45
C VAL A 79 11.78 -2.80 -5.48
N PRO A 80 10.43 -2.77 -5.50
CA PRO A 80 9.67 -2.03 -4.51
C PRO A 80 10.03 -2.48 -3.10
N THR A 81 10.40 -1.53 -2.25
CA THR A 81 10.78 -1.80 -0.86
C THR A 81 9.79 -1.11 0.08
N PRO A 82 9.21 -1.82 1.05
CA PRO A 82 8.34 -1.20 2.06
C PRO A 82 9.05 -0.11 2.86
N VAL A 83 8.44 1.06 2.98
CA VAL A 83 8.94 2.21 3.75
C VAL A 83 8.05 2.60 4.92
N ARG A 84 6.74 2.30 4.83
CA ARG A 84 5.76 2.47 5.92
C ARG A 84 4.72 1.35 5.88
N PHE A 85 4.20 1.02 7.05
CA PHE A 85 3.16 0.01 7.22
C PHE A 85 1.88 0.68 7.70
N GLY A 86 0.79 0.40 7.00
CA GLY A 86 -0.55 0.77 7.40
C GLY A 86 -1.25 -0.37 8.13
N GLU A 87 -1.90 -0.06 9.24
CA GLU A 87 -2.68 -0.99 10.04
C GLU A 87 -4.17 -0.88 9.72
N PRO A 88 -4.94 -1.97 9.88
CA PRO A 88 -6.40 -1.93 9.77
C PRO A 88 -7.03 -0.87 10.68
N SER A 89 -8.02 -0.15 10.16
CA SER A 89 -8.80 0.85 10.89
C SER A 89 -10.28 0.74 10.55
N GLU A 90 -11.12 1.55 11.21
CA GLU A 90 -12.55 1.64 10.89
C GLU A 90 -12.80 2.07 9.44
N ARG A 91 -11.90 2.88 8.87
CA ARG A 91 -11.98 3.35 7.46
C ARG A 91 -11.58 2.28 6.46
N PHE A 92 -10.61 1.45 6.82
CA PHE A 92 -10.11 0.40 5.94
C PHE A 92 -9.65 -0.82 6.77
N PRO A 93 -10.39 -1.95 6.74
CA PRO A 93 -10.17 -3.08 7.65
C PRO A 93 -9.03 -4.00 7.21
N LYS A 94 -8.27 -3.65 6.16
CA LYS A 94 -7.17 -4.45 5.63
C LYS A 94 -5.84 -3.73 5.83
N HIS A 95 -4.75 -4.50 5.78
CA HIS A 95 -3.42 -3.93 5.80
C HIS A 95 -3.14 -3.21 4.48
N TRP A 96 -2.28 -2.20 4.52
CA TRP A 96 -1.81 -1.48 3.35
C TRP A 96 -0.35 -1.06 3.54
N THR A 97 0.40 -0.84 2.48
CA THR A 97 1.85 -0.62 2.59
C THR A 97 2.29 0.51 1.68
N VAL A 98 3.10 1.44 2.20
CA VAL A 98 3.81 2.41 1.36
C VAL A 98 5.14 1.78 0.97
N MET A 99 5.42 1.77 -0.32
CA MET A 99 6.63 1.21 -0.91
C MET A 99 7.34 2.25 -1.78
N THR A 100 8.62 2.04 -2.06
CA THR A 100 9.32 2.79 -3.11
C THR A 100 8.69 2.50 -4.47
N TRP A 101 8.64 3.52 -5.31
CA TRP A 101 8.31 3.39 -6.73
C TRP A 101 9.59 3.09 -7.52
N VAL A 102 9.53 2.07 -8.38
CA VAL A 102 10.63 1.65 -9.27
C VAL A 102 10.12 1.40 -10.68
#